data_AF-M0BV49-F1
#
_entry.id   AF-M0BV49-F1
#
_cell.length_a   1.000
_cell.length_b   1.000
_cell.length_c   1.000
_cell.angle_alpha   90.00
_cell.angle_beta   90.00
_cell.angle_gamma   90.00
#
_symmetry.space_group_name_H-M   'P 1'
#
loop_
_entity.id
_entity.type
_entity.pdbx_description
1 polymer ?
#
loop_
_entity_poly.entity_id
_entity_poly.type
_entity_poly.pdbx_seq_one_letter_code
_entity_poly.pdbx_strand_id
1 'polypeptide(L)' 'MTEHYECSNCGSELHYRTTKHNGCPNCGTVPLHSAD' A
#
# COMPACT_ATOMS: atom_id res chain seq x y z
N MET A 1 10.84 -10.87 8.07
CA MET A 1 9.70 -10.04 8.49
C MET A 1 8.82 -9.86 7.28
N THR A 2 7.60 -10.39 7.31
CA THR A 2 6.62 -10.22 6.23
C THR A 2 6.06 -8.82 6.36
N GLU A 3 6.56 -7.88 5.54
CA GLU A 3 6.14 -6.48 5.58
C GLU A 3 4.76 -6.34 4.91
N HIS A 4 3.73 -6.81 5.59
CA HIS A 4 2.35 -6.49 5.24
C HIS A 4 1.90 -5.24 5.98
N TYR A 5 1.08 -4.42 5.35
CA TYR A 5 0.43 -3.27 5.97
C TYR A 5 -1.04 -3.21 5.55
N GLU A 6 -1.88 -2.64 6.40
CA GLU A 6 -3.28 -2.44 6.08
C GLU A 6 -3.46 -1.12 5.31
N CYS A 7 -4.19 -1.16 4.21
CA CYS A 7 -4.54 0.03 3.46
C CYS A 7 -5.48 0.92 4.29
N SER A 8 -5.04 2.13 4.63
CA SER A 8 -5.84 3.06 5.44
C SER A 8 -7.16 3.52 4.79
N ASN A 9 -7.33 3.28 3.48
CA ASN A 9 -8.55 3.66 2.76
C ASN A 9 -9.61 2.54 2.72
N CYS A 10 -9.19 1.28 2.53
CA CYS A 10 -10.12 0.16 2.34
C CYS A 10 -9.93 -1.01 3.31
N GLY A 11 -8.97 -0.95 4.23
CA GLY A 11 -8.70 -1.99 5.22
C GLY A 11 -8.11 -3.28 4.64
N SER A 12 -7.66 -3.28 3.39
CA SER A 12 -7.07 -4.46 2.77
C SER A 12 -5.64 -4.69 3.26
N GLU A 13 -5.29 -5.93 3.59
CA GLU A 13 -3.90 -6.30 3.86
C GLU A 13 -3.10 -6.32 2.55
N LEU A 14 -2.03 -5.53 2.51
CA LEU A 14 -1.18 -5.33 1.34
C LEU A 14 0.25 -5.71 1.64
N HIS A 15 0.93 -6.30 0.66
CA HIS A 15 2.36 -6.58 0.76
C HIS A 15 3.16 -5.33 0.39
N TYR A 16 3.97 -4.81 1.31
CA TYR A 16 4.75 -3.58 1.15
C TYR A 16 5.61 -3.63 -0.11
N ARG A 17 6.37 -4.71 -0.32
CA ARG A 17 7.24 -4.87 -1.50
C ARG A 17 6.53 -4.74 -2.86
N THR A 18 5.26 -5.13 -2.98
CA THR A 18 4.54 -5.10 -4.27
C THR A 18 3.68 -3.84 -4.44
N THR A 19 3.19 -3.28 -3.33
CA THR A 19 2.23 -2.17 -3.34
C THR A 19 2.84 -0.81 -3.01
N LYS A 20 4.09 -0.77 -2.52
CA LYS A 20 4.82 0.47 -2.22
C LYS A 20 4.74 1.48 -3.38
N HIS A 21 5.02 1.06 -4.61
CA HIS A 21 5.06 1.99 -5.75
C HIS A 21 3.82 1.94 -6.65
N ASN A 22 2.95 0.93 -6.48
CA ASN A 22 1.85 0.66 -7.41
C ASN A 22 0.47 1.04 -6.86
N GLY A 23 0.41 1.46 -5.60
CA GLY A 23 -0.86 1.72 -4.92
C GLY A 23 -1.60 0.45 -4.53
N CYS A 24 -2.70 0.65 -3.81
CA CYS A 24 -3.57 -0.41 -3.36
C CYS A 24 -4.33 -0.99 -4.56
N PRO A 25 -4.21 -2.29 -4.86
CA PRO A 25 -4.94 -2.92 -5.97
C PRO A 25 -6.46 -2.95 -5.77
N ASN A 26 -6.94 -2.85 -4.51
CA ASN A 26 -8.36 -2.95 -4.20
C ASN A 26 -9.12 -1.63 -4.32
N CYS A 27 -8.49 -0.51 -3.97
CA CYS A 27 -9.14 0.81 -3.98
C CYS A 27 -8.39 1.87 -4.81
N GLY A 28 -7.24 1.54 -5.39
CA GLY A 28 -6.43 2.45 -6.19
C GLY A 28 -5.68 3.51 -5.37
N THR A 29 -5.80 3.51 -4.05
CA THR A 29 -5.08 4.47 -3.20
C THR A 29 -3.58 4.26 -3.30
N VAL A 30 -2.88 5.21 -3.91
CA VAL A 30 -1.43 5.22 -3.94
C VAL A 30 -0.94 5.76 -2.59
N PRO A 31 -0.12 5.01 -1.82
CA PRO A 31 0.49 5.57 -0.63
C PRO A 31 1.29 6.79 -1.07
N LEU A 32 1.04 7.93 -0.42
CA LEU A 32 1.85 9.13 -0.54
C LEU A 32 3.24 8.78 -0.05
N HIS A 33 4.06 8.21 -0.92
CA HIS A 33 5.50 8.32 -0.77
C HIS A 33 5.75 9.80 -0.93
N SER A 34 6.04 10.46 0.20
CA SER A 34 6.63 11.78 0.23
C SER A 34 7.66 11.81 -0.89
N ALA A 35 7.40 12.63 -1.91
CA ALA A 35 8.40 12.93 -2.90
C ALA A 35 9.62 13.42 -2.11
N ASP A 36 10.72 12.68 -2.23
CA ASP A 36 12.05 13.16 -1.84
C ASP A 36 12.39 14.39 -2.70
#